data_AF-A0A1G2YMD1-F1
#
_entry.id   AF-A0A1G2YMD1-F1
#
_cell.length_a   1.000
_cell.length_b   1.000
_cell.length_c   1.000
_cell.angle_alpha   90.00
_cell.angle_beta   90.00
_cell.angle_gamma   90.00
#
_symmetry.space_group_name_H-M   'P 1'
#
loop_
_entity.id
_entity.type
_entity.pdbx_description
1 polymer ?
#
loop_
_entity_poly.entity_id
_entity_poly.type
_entity_poly.pdbx_seq_one_letter_code
_entity_poly.pdbx_strand_id
1 'polypeptide(L)'
;MIKDDYEFGEKINRDLEVRRAARKILGVEEFASKEVLKQAYRRASSKYHPDHNPNESDANKKFMLVKCAYELLAEDKLCEMLLEEIKSWPGVPEDDKYRLDNIWGHFLWWREKFFE
;
A
#
# COMPACT_ATOMS: atom_id res chain seq x y z
N MET A 1 14.10 -31.43 -6.24
CA MET A 1 14.08 -30.82 -4.90
C MET A 1 14.57 -29.36 -4.90
N ILE A 2 14.71 -28.68 -6.05
CA ILE A 2 15.18 -27.28 -6.13
C ILE A 2 14.01 -26.28 -6.34
N LYS A 3 12.81 -26.77 -6.68
CA LYS A 3 11.64 -25.91 -6.95
C LYS A 3 11.05 -25.31 -5.67
N ASP A 4 10.93 -26.11 -4.61
CA ASP A 4 10.43 -25.64 -3.31
C ASP A 4 11.27 -24.51 -2.69
N ASP A 5 12.60 -24.55 -2.84
CA ASP A 5 13.50 -23.50 -2.32
C ASP A 5 13.37 -22.17 -3.08
N TYR A 6 13.10 -22.23 -4.40
CA TYR A 6 12.94 -21.04 -5.24
C TYR A 6 11.56 -20.39 -5.04
N GLU A 7 10.49 -21.21 -4.96
CA GLU A 7 9.14 -20.73 -4.67
C GLU A 7 9.06 -20.07 -3.28
N PHE A 8 9.79 -20.59 -2.29
CA PHE A 8 9.86 -20.01 -0.95
C PHE A 8 10.52 -18.61 -0.96
N GLY A 9 11.62 -18.45 -1.69
CA GLY A 9 12.31 -17.16 -1.84
C GLY A 9 11.47 -16.09 -2.54
N GLU A 10 10.74 -16.47 -3.60
CA GLU A 10 9.80 -15.56 -4.28
C GLU A 10 8.62 -15.18 -3.40
N LYS A 11 8.09 -16.12 -2.60
CA LYS A 11 6.99 -15.86 -1.66
C LYS A 11 7.37 -14.85 -0.59
N ILE A 12 8.59 -14.95 -0.05
CA ILE A 12 9.11 -14.02 0.97
C ILE A 12 9.30 -12.63 0.39
N ASN A 13 9.92 -12.51 -0.79
CA ASN A 13 10.13 -11.21 -1.43
C ASN A 13 8.78 -10.53 -1.71
N ARG A 14 7.83 -11.29 -2.24
CA ARG A 14 6.49 -10.78 -2.55
C ARG A 14 5.74 -10.33 -1.29
N ASP A 15 5.83 -11.09 -0.20
CA ASP A 15 5.21 -10.71 1.08
C ASP A 15 5.83 -9.41 1.64
N LEU A 16 7.16 -9.27 1.54
CA LEU A 16 7.90 -8.08 1.98
C LEU A 16 7.49 -6.82 1.19
N GLU A 17 7.38 -6.93 -0.13
CA GLU A 17 6.98 -5.82 -1.00
C GLU A 17 5.56 -5.35 -0.71
N VAL A 18 4.64 -6.28 -0.48
CA VAL A 18 3.22 -5.97 -0.23
C VAL A 18 3.07 -5.32 1.14
N ARG A 19 3.79 -5.79 2.17
CA ARG A 19 3.84 -5.12 3.48
C ARG A 19 4.43 -3.72 3.37
N ARG A 20 5.47 -3.52 2.55
CA ARG A 20 6.06 -2.20 2.32
C ARG A 20 5.06 -1.25 1.66
N ALA A 21 4.33 -1.73 0.65
CA ALA A 21 3.27 -0.97 0.00
C ALA A 21 2.13 -0.64 0.98
N ALA A 22 1.68 -1.61 1.78
CA ALA A 22 0.65 -1.40 2.81
C ALA A 22 1.05 -0.34 3.85
N ARG A 23 2.32 -0.34 4.29
CA ARG A 23 2.83 0.68 5.21
C ARG A 23 2.80 2.08 4.59
N LYS A 24 3.15 2.18 3.30
CA LYS A 24 3.00 3.43 2.54
C LYS A 24 1.52 3.85 2.46
N ILE A 25 0.60 2.92 2.15
CA ILE A 25 -0.88 3.13 2.13
C ILE A 25 -1.39 3.78 3.41
N LEU A 26 -0.97 3.26 4.55
CA LEU A 26 -1.36 3.80 5.85
C LEU A 26 -0.52 5.02 6.27
N GLY A 27 0.60 5.30 5.60
CA GLY A 27 1.53 6.36 5.97
C GLY A 27 2.26 6.10 7.29
N VAL A 28 2.64 4.84 7.54
CA VAL A 28 3.28 4.39 8.78
C VAL A 28 4.70 3.91 8.53
N GLU A 29 5.55 4.00 9.56
CA GLU A 29 6.92 3.48 9.51
C GLU A 29 6.98 1.95 9.59
N GLU A 30 8.13 1.37 9.25
CA GLU A 30 8.31 -0.08 9.23
C GLU A 30 8.09 -0.74 10.61
N PHE A 31 8.47 -0.03 11.68
CA PHE A 31 8.38 -0.49 13.07
C PHE A 31 7.12 0.04 13.78
N ALA A 32 6.11 0.51 13.04
CA ALA A 32 4.89 1.04 13.63
C ALA A 32 4.15 -0.02 14.47
N SER A 33 3.83 0.31 15.72
CA SER A 33 3.06 -0.56 16.61
C SER A 33 1.60 -0.69 16.16
N LYS A 34 0.91 -1.74 16.64
CA LYS A 34 -0.52 -1.98 16.32
C LYS A 34 -1.43 -0.79 16.65
N GLU A 35 -1.11 -0.04 17.70
CA GLU A 35 -1.85 1.18 18.05
C GLU A 35 -1.70 2.28 16.99
N VAL A 36 -0.48 2.48 16.48
CA VAL A 36 -0.18 3.43 15.39
C VAL A 36 -0.89 3.00 14.10
N LEU A 37 -0.87 1.71 13.78
CA LEU A 37 -1.60 1.16 12.62
C LEU A 37 -3.10 1.45 12.71
N LYS A 38 -3.70 1.24 13.89
CA LYS A 38 -5.12 1.50 14.12
C LYS A 38 -5.45 2.99 14.02
N GLN A 39 -4.58 3.86 14.52
CA GLN A 39 -4.75 5.30 14.42
C GLN A 39 -4.61 5.78 12.97
N ALA A 40 -3.61 5.29 12.25
CA ALA A 40 -3.39 5.58 10.84
C ALA A 40 -4.55 5.12 9.96
N TYR A 41 -5.04 3.89 10.18
CA TYR A 41 -6.23 3.36 9.51
C TYR A 41 -7.44 4.26 9.75
N ARG A 42 -7.75 4.65 10.99
CA ARG A 42 -8.86 5.57 11.28
C ARG A 42 -8.75 6.88 10.52
N ARG A 43 -7.56 7.49 10.48
CA ARG A 43 -7.30 8.74 9.75
C ARG A 43 -7.49 8.57 8.24
N ALA A 44 -6.93 7.50 7.67
CA ALA A 44 -7.03 7.21 6.23
C ALA A 44 -8.46 6.86 5.83
N SER A 45 -9.16 6.01 6.60
CA SER A 45 -10.55 5.63 6.36
C SER A 45 -11.50 6.82 6.39
N SER A 46 -11.35 7.75 7.35
CA SER A 46 -12.16 8.98 7.36
C SER A 46 -11.85 9.89 6.17
N LYS A 47 -10.58 9.98 5.77
CA LYS A 47 -10.17 10.81 4.62
C LYS A 47 -10.74 10.29 3.29
N TYR A 48 -10.72 8.97 3.09
CA TYR A 48 -11.15 8.33 1.85
C TYR A 48 -12.53 7.68 1.95
N HIS A 49 -13.33 8.06 2.95
CA HIS A 49 -14.69 7.52 3.10
C HIS A 49 -15.54 7.95 1.90
N PRO A 50 -16.31 7.04 1.27
CA PRO A 50 -17.14 7.38 0.11
C PRO A 50 -18.21 8.42 0.43
N ASP A 51 -18.67 8.50 1.68
CA ASP A 51 -19.64 9.51 2.15
C ASP A 51 -19.10 10.95 2.06
N HIS A 52 -17.80 11.15 2.29
CA HIS A 52 -17.15 12.46 2.19
C HIS A 52 -16.65 12.77 0.77
N ASN A 53 -16.55 11.74 -0.09
CA ASN A 53 -16.03 11.85 -1.45
C ASN A 53 -17.03 11.29 -2.48
N PRO A 54 -18.27 11.81 -2.56
CA PRO A 54 -19.31 11.25 -3.42
C PRO A 54 -19.05 11.41 -4.92
N ASN A 55 -18.14 12.33 -5.31
CA ASN A 55 -17.80 12.61 -6.71
C ASN A 55 -16.58 11.82 -7.21
N GLU A 56 -15.92 11.07 -6.33
CA GLU A 56 -14.73 10.27 -6.64
C GLU A 56 -15.16 8.84 -6.96
N SER A 57 -15.17 8.47 -8.24
CA SER A 57 -15.49 7.10 -8.70
C SER A 57 -14.56 6.04 -8.08
N ASP A 58 -13.34 6.42 -7.72
CA ASP A 58 -12.34 5.55 -7.10
C ASP A 58 -12.35 5.59 -5.57
N ALA A 59 -13.22 6.36 -4.91
CA ALA A 59 -13.28 6.45 -3.44
C ALA A 59 -13.49 5.08 -2.79
N ASN A 60 -14.37 4.24 -3.37
CA ASN A 60 -14.58 2.88 -2.90
C ASN A 60 -13.33 2.01 -3.06
N LYS A 61 -12.60 2.12 -4.17
CA LYS A 61 -11.34 1.37 -4.37
C LYS A 61 -10.26 1.84 -3.39
N LYS A 62 -10.06 3.15 -3.25
CA LYS A 62 -9.11 3.76 -2.30
C LYS A 62 -9.41 3.32 -0.86
N PHE A 63 -10.68 3.31 -0.46
CA PHE A 63 -11.11 2.82 0.86
C PHE A 63 -10.80 1.34 1.06
N MET A 64 -11.09 0.50 0.06
CA MET A 64 -10.79 -0.93 0.10
C MET A 64 -9.28 -1.20 0.17
N LEU A 65 -8.45 -0.44 -0.55
CA LEU A 65 -6.99 -0.55 -0.48
C LEU A 65 -6.46 -0.22 0.92
N VAL A 66 -6.98 0.84 1.56
CA VAL A 66 -6.65 1.22 2.94
C VAL A 66 -7.03 0.12 3.93
N LYS A 67 -8.21 -0.47 3.77
CA LYS A 67 -8.66 -1.61 4.58
C LYS A 67 -7.76 -2.83 4.39
N CYS A 68 -7.46 -3.19 3.16
CA CYS A 68 -6.57 -4.30 2.82
C CYS A 68 -5.16 -4.12 3.37
N ALA A 69 -4.62 -2.89 3.33
CA ALA A 69 -3.33 -2.57 3.93
C ALA A 69 -3.32 -2.76 5.46
N TYR A 70 -4.40 -2.37 6.14
CA TYR A 70 -4.55 -2.59 7.57
C TYR A 70 -4.69 -4.08 7.92
N GLU A 71 -5.54 -4.83 7.21
CA GLU A 71 -5.71 -6.28 7.44
C GLU A 71 -4.39 -7.04 7.25
N LEU A 72 -3.57 -6.66 6.26
CA LEU A 72 -2.25 -7.24 6.07
C LEU A 72 -1.29 -6.95 7.23
N LEU A 73 -1.22 -5.70 7.69
CA LEU A 73 -0.25 -5.32 8.72
C LEU A 73 -0.69 -5.71 10.13
N ALA A 74 -1.99 -5.75 10.40
CA ALA A 74 -2.55 -6.04 11.72
C ALA A 74 -2.85 -7.52 11.94
N GLU A 75 -3.37 -8.20 10.91
CA GLU A 75 -3.89 -9.58 10.97
C GLU A 75 -3.13 -10.55 10.05
N ASP A 76 -2.06 -10.09 9.40
CA ASP A 76 -1.28 -10.89 8.44
C ASP A 76 -2.11 -11.42 7.26
N LYS A 77 -3.22 -10.74 6.96
CA LYS A 77 -4.19 -11.20 5.97
C LYS A 77 -3.93 -10.51 4.63
N LEU A 78 -3.37 -11.27 3.70
CA LEU A 78 -3.21 -10.85 2.31
C LEU A 78 -4.56 -10.61 1.66
N CYS A 79 -4.69 -9.46 1.02
CA CYS A 79 -5.85 -9.10 0.22
C CYS A 79 -5.45 -9.17 -1.26
N GLU A 80 -6.20 -9.97 -2.04
CA GLU A 80 -5.93 -10.16 -3.47
C GLU A 80 -5.98 -8.85 -4.26
N MET A 81 -6.91 -7.95 -3.94
CA MET A 81 -6.99 -6.63 -4.58
C MET A 81 -5.70 -5.81 -4.41
N LEU A 82 -5.10 -5.84 -3.22
CA LEU A 82 -3.84 -5.15 -2.96
C LEU A 82 -2.70 -5.79 -3.76
N LEU A 83 -2.70 -7.12 -3.91
CA LEU A 83 -1.71 -7.86 -4.70
C LEU A 83 -1.84 -7.59 -6.20
N GLU A 84 -3.06 -7.56 -6.72
CA GLU A 84 -3.31 -7.29 -8.14
C GLU A 84 -2.92 -5.87 -8.51
N GLU A 85 -3.23 -4.88 -7.67
CA GLU A 85 -2.79 -3.51 -7.90
C GLU A 85 -1.27 -3.35 -7.87
N ILE A 86 -0.59 -4.01 -6.92
CA ILE A 86 0.88 -3.97 -6.85
C ILE A 86 1.51 -4.62 -8.09
N LYS A 87 0.92 -5.70 -8.60
CA LYS A 87 1.39 -6.38 -9.83
C LYS A 87 1.12 -5.60 -11.10
N SER A 88 0.00 -4.89 -11.16
CA SER A 88 -0.39 -4.06 -12.30
C SER A 88 0.50 -2.82 -12.45
N TRP A 89 1.29 -2.51 -11.42
CA TRP A 89 2.13 -1.33 -11.38
C TRP A 89 3.33 -1.45 -12.33
N PRO A 90 3.52 -0.54 -13.31
CA PRO A 90 4.70 -0.54 -14.18
C PRO A 90 6.00 -0.16 -13.44
N GLY A 91 5.97 -0.03 -12.12
CA GLY A 91 7.05 0.48 -11.30
C GLY A 91 7.04 2.00 -11.17
N VAL A 92 8.09 2.51 -10.55
CA VAL A 92 8.31 3.96 -10.39
C VAL A 92 8.66 4.54 -11.75
N PRO A 93 7.92 5.54 -12.27
CA PRO A 93 8.24 6.16 -13.54
C PRO A 93 9.61 6.80 -13.48
N GLU A 94 10.38 6.66 -14.55
CA GLU A 94 11.72 7.25 -14.70
C GLU A 94 11.69 8.77 -14.86
N ASP A 95 10.50 9.38 -14.86
CA ASP A 95 10.29 10.80 -15.09
C ASP A 95 10.73 11.64 -13.87
N ASP A 96 11.58 12.64 -14.11
CA ASP A 96 12.19 13.54 -13.11
C ASP A 96 11.17 14.43 -12.36
N LYS A 97 9.87 14.30 -12.65
CA LYS A 97 8.78 14.99 -11.94
C LYS A 97 8.87 14.83 -10.42
N TYR A 98 9.43 13.71 -9.95
CA TYR A 98 9.64 13.43 -8.54
C TYR A 98 11.13 13.20 -8.25
N ARG A 99 11.62 13.76 -7.13
CA ARG A 99 12.96 13.44 -6.62
C ARG A 99 12.99 12.04 -6.01
N LEU A 100 13.02 11.02 -6.87
CA LEU A 100 12.96 9.61 -6.50
C LEU A 100 14.25 9.11 -5.83
N ASP A 101 15.32 9.92 -5.81
CA ASP A 101 16.54 9.66 -5.04
C ASP A 101 16.30 9.62 -3.52
N ASN A 102 15.14 10.10 -3.05
CA ASN A 102 14.81 10.15 -1.64
C ASN A 102 13.36 9.70 -1.35
N ILE A 103 13.14 9.38 -0.08
CA ILE A 103 11.88 8.82 0.43
C ILE A 103 10.70 9.77 0.15
N TRP A 104 10.93 11.09 0.16
CA TRP A 104 9.87 12.07 0.00
C TRP A 104 9.37 12.18 -1.43
N GLY A 105 10.25 12.16 -2.43
CA GLY A 105 9.82 12.15 -3.83
C GLY A 105 9.09 10.86 -4.20
N HIS A 106 9.56 9.70 -3.71
CA HIS A 106 8.82 8.44 -3.83
C HIS A 106 7.43 8.51 -3.19
N PHE A 107 7.30 9.16 -2.03
CA PHE A 107 6.03 9.36 -1.36
C PHE A 107 5.09 10.29 -2.14
N LEU A 108 5.60 11.39 -2.68
CA LEU A 108 4.81 12.35 -3.49
C LEU A 108 4.26 11.69 -4.76
N TRP A 109 5.08 10.93 -5.47
CA TRP A 109 4.64 10.17 -6.65
C TRP A 109 3.54 9.17 -6.30
N TRP A 110 3.78 8.38 -5.25
CA TRP A 110 2.84 7.38 -4.80
C TRP A 110 1.53 8.02 -4.30
N ARG A 111 1.61 9.18 -3.64
CA ARG A 111 0.44 9.95 -3.23
C ARG A 111 -0.36 10.42 -4.44
N GLU A 112 0.28 10.99 -5.46
CA GLU A 112 -0.41 11.44 -6.68
C GLU A 112 -1.08 10.27 -7.42
N LYS A 113 -0.41 9.11 -7.51
CA LYS A 113 -0.94 7.96 -8.25
C LYS A 113 -2.12 7.26 -7.58
N PHE A 114 -2.18 7.25 -6.26
CA PHE A 114 -3.17 6.45 -5.52
C PHE A 114 -4.15 7.28 -4.68
N PHE A 115 -3.85 8.55 -4.41
CA PHE A 115 -4.59 9.36 -3.44
C PHE A 115 -4.90 10.78 -3.91
N GLU A 116 -4.54 11.15 -5.13
CA GLU A 116 -5.01 12.39 -5.79
C GLU A 116 -6.27 12.13 -6.61
#